data_AF-A0A0G1T5T8-F1
#
_entry.id   AF-A0A0G1T5T8-F1
#
_cell.length_a   1.000
_cell.length_b   1.000
_cell.length_c   1.000
_cell.angle_alpha   90.00
_cell.angle_beta   90.00
_cell.angle_gamma   90.00
#
_symmetry.space_group_name_H-M   'P 1'
#
loop_
_entity.id
_entity.type
_entity.pdbx_description
1 polymer ?
#
loop_
_entity_poly.entity_id
_entity_poly.type
_entity_poly.pdbx_seq_one_letter_code
_entity_poly.pdbx_strand_id
1 'polypeptide(L)'
;MSKKSTGKLLAQMDLYGSKHYARSSVCFAKGKGIYVKDTDGKEYIDAASGYGSVGLGHNHPRISALLRKLNAVDKDGWGIVGIVPNVHPTPQLGTMLEYACTKAFGYDKALTTNG
;
A
#
# COMPACT_ATOMS: atom_id res chain seq x y z
N MET A 1 15.03 4.23 -24.28
CA MET A 1 15.13 4.62 -22.85
C MET A 1 15.81 3.49 -22.11
N SER A 2 16.82 3.79 -21.29
CA SER A 2 18.04 3.00 -21.12
C SER A 2 18.00 1.94 -20.01
N LYS A 3 18.60 0.75 -20.26
CA LYS A 3 18.93 -0.35 -19.31
C LYS A 3 19.75 0.07 -18.06
N LYS A 4 19.95 1.37 -17.82
CA LYS A 4 20.78 1.93 -16.73
C LYS A 4 20.00 2.20 -15.43
N SER A 5 18.67 2.05 -15.43
CA SER A 5 17.83 2.43 -14.28
C SER A 5 17.96 1.45 -13.11
N THR A 6 17.84 0.15 -13.38
CA THR A 6 17.87 -0.95 -12.40
C THR A 6 19.21 -1.04 -11.66
N GLY A 7 20.33 -1.03 -12.39
CA GLY A 7 21.66 -1.14 -11.79
C GLY A 7 22.00 0.02 -10.85
N LYS A 8 21.58 1.25 -11.19
CA LYS A 8 21.74 2.41 -10.31
C LYS A 8 20.94 2.24 -9.02
N LEU A 9 19.69 1.77 -9.09
CA LEU A 9 18.84 1.54 -7.93
C LEU A 9 19.43 0.46 -7.00
N LEU A 10 19.91 -0.65 -7.56
CA LEU A 10 20.53 -1.71 -6.76
C LEU A 10 21.79 -1.21 -6.03
N ALA A 11 22.63 -0.40 -6.68
CA ALA A 11 23.80 0.22 -6.04
C ALA A 11 23.39 1.17 -4.90
N GLN A 12 22.32 1.96 -5.08
CA GLN A 12 21.78 2.81 -4.00
C GLN A 12 21.26 1.97 -2.82
N MET A 13 20.58 0.86 -3.09
CA MET A 13 20.08 -0.04 -2.05
C MET A 13 21.21 -0.75 -1.29
N ASP A 14 22.33 -1.08 -1.94
CA ASP A 14 23.49 -1.67 -1.26
C ASP A 14 24.23 -0.64 -0.39
N LEU A 15 24.31 0.61 -0.86
CA LEU A 15 25.01 1.68 -0.15
C LEU A 15 24.22 2.21 1.06
N TYR A 16 22.90 2.39 0.93
CA TYR A 16 22.07 3.06 1.94
C TYR A 16 21.08 2.13 2.65
N GLY A 17 20.85 0.92 2.14
CA GLY A 17 19.89 -0.03 2.70
C GLY A 17 20.55 -1.08 3.59
N SER A 18 19.90 -1.48 4.68
CA SER A 18 20.36 -2.60 5.49
C SER A 18 20.28 -3.93 4.72
N LYS A 19 21.22 -4.84 4.99
CA LYS A 19 21.42 -6.11 4.26
C LYS A 19 20.65 -7.29 4.88
N HIS A 20 19.35 -7.11 5.12
CA HIS A 20 18.48 -8.13 5.75
C HIS A 20 17.60 -8.92 4.76
N TYR A 21 17.69 -8.65 3.46
CA TYR A 21 17.03 -9.40 2.40
C TYR A 21 18.01 -9.74 1.26
N ALA A 22 17.89 -10.95 0.71
CA ALA A 22 18.53 -11.34 -0.55
C ALA A 22 17.72 -10.76 -1.74
N ARG A 23 18.02 -9.52 -2.11
CA ARG A 23 17.26 -8.79 -3.14
C ARG A 23 17.49 -9.38 -4.53
N SER A 24 16.42 -9.49 -5.33
CA SER A 24 16.51 -9.87 -6.74
C SER A 24 17.09 -8.75 -7.59
N SER A 25 17.55 -9.07 -8.81
CA SER A 25 18.03 -8.08 -9.79
C SER A 25 16.92 -7.38 -10.58
N VAL A 26 15.66 -7.52 -10.16
CA VAL A 26 14.49 -6.90 -10.81
C VAL A 26 13.97 -5.76 -9.95
N CYS A 27 13.77 -4.59 -10.55
CA CYS A 27 13.23 -3.41 -9.88
C CYS A 27 11.86 -3.07 -10.46
N PHE A 28 10.78 -3.39 -9.74
CA PHE A 28 9.41 -3.06 -10.18
C PHE A 28 9.09 -1.57 -9.98
N ALA A 29 8.43 -0.96 -10.98
CA ALA A 29 8.09 0.46 -11.02
C ALA A 29 6.59 0.74 -11.20
N LYS A 30 5.84 -0.18 -11.80
CA LYS A 30 4.39 -0.03 -12.02
C LYS A 30 3.69 -1.34 -11.70
N GLY A 31 2.44 -1.26 -11.26
CA GLY A 31 1.57 -2.42 -11.05
C GLY A 31 0.12 -2.12 -11.44
N LYS A 32 -0.58 -3.11 -12.02
CA LYS A 32 -2.02 -3.04 -12.31
C LYS A 32 -2.61 -4.45 -12.32
N GLY A 33 -3.57 -4.72 -11.43
CA GLY A 33 -4.16 -6.06 -11.30
C GLY A 33 -3.08 -7.09 -10.98
N ILE A 34 -2.99 -8.15 -11.78
CA ILE A 34 -1.96 -9.19 -11.64
C ILE A 34 -0.62 -8.83 -12.30
N TYR A 35 -0.51 -7.69 -12.96
CA TYR A 35 0.67 -7.33 -13.74
C TYR A 35 1.56 -6.34 -12.99
N VAL A 36 2.87 -6.53 -13.10
CA VAL A 36 3.90 -5.58 -12.68
C VAL A 36 4.86 -5.30 -13.84
N LYS A 37 5.38 -4.08 -13.90
CA LYS A 37 6.41 -3.67 -14.86
C LYS A 37 7.66 -3.23 -14.13
N ASP A 38 8.81 -3.72 -14.58
CA ASP A 38 10.09 -3.24 -14.10
C ASP A 38 10.45 -1.86 -14.66
N THR A 39 11.51 -1.27 -14.12
CA THR A 39 12.04 0.03 -14.52
C THR A 39 12.58 0.06 -15.95
N ASP A 40 12.89 -1.10 -16.52
CA ASP A 40 13.31 -1.25 -17.92
C ASP A 40 12.12 -1.53 -18.86
N GLY A 41 10.90 -1.62 -18.32
CA GLY A 41 9.64 -1.73 -19.03
C GLY A 41 9.16 -3.15 -19.30
N LYS A 42 9.89 -4.18 -18.84
CA LYS A 42 9.45 -5.57 -18.97
C LYS A 42 8.27 -5.84 -18.04
N GLU A 43 7.25 -6.49 -18.57
CA GLU A 43 6.03 -6.86 -17.85
C GLU A 43 6.12 -8.30 -17.33
N TYR A 44 5.56 -8.54 -16.16
CA TYR A 44 5.53 -9.82 -15.46
C TYR A 44 4.14 -10.05 -14.87
N ILE A 45 3.79 -11.32 -14.69
CA ILE A 45 2.66 -11.72 -13.86
C ILE A 45 3.16 -11.85 -12.42
N ASP A 46 2.52 -11.16 -11.49
CA ASP A 46 2.79 -11.27 -10.05
C ASP A 46 2.05 -12.49 -9.47
N ALA A 47 2.78 -13.58 -9.32
CA ALA A 47 2.31 -14.80 -8.65
C ALA A 47 2.65 -14.82 -7.14
N ALA A 48 3.33 -13.80 -6.61
CA ALA A 48 3.70 -13.71 -5.19
C ALA A 48 2.68 -12.91 -4.37
N SER A 49 1.98 -11.95 -4.99
CA SER A 49 0.91 -11.13 -4.39
C SER A 49 1.30 -10.45 -3.07
N GLY A 50 2.58 -10.10 -2.92
CA GLY A 50 3.12 -9.50 -1.69
C GLY A 50 2.83 -10.32 -0.44
N TYR A 51 3.05 -11.65 -0.49
CA TYR A 51 2.74 -12.57 0.61
C TYR A 51 1.26 -12.53 1.04
N GLY A 52 0.36 -12.29 0.09
CA GLY A 52 -1.09 -12.21 0.31
C GLY A 52 -1.62 -10.79 0.56
N SER A 53 -0.76 -9.80 0.79
CA SER A 53 -1.19 -8.41 1.02
C SER A 53 -1.85 -7.76 -0.21
N VAL A 54 -1.54 -8.25 -1.42
CA VAL A 54 -2.06 -7.70 -2.68
C VAL A 54 -3.16 -8.59 -3.27
N GLY A 55 -4.02 -9.16 -2.42
CA GLY A 55 -5.07 -10.11 -2.86
C GLY A 55 -6.12 -9.55 -3.83
N LEU A 56 -6.32 -8.22 -3.85
CA LEU A 56 -7.21 -7.54 -4.82
C LEU A 56 -6.49 -7.11 -6.11
N GLY A 57 -5.19 -7.43 -6.24
CA GLY A 57 -4.34 -6.95 -7.32
C GLY A 57 -3.83 -5.52 -7.11
N HIS A 58 -2.72 -5.21 -7.78
CA HIS A 58 -2.05 -3.92 -7.71
C HIS A 58 -2.97 -2.79 -8.18
N ASN A 59 -3.03 -1.69 -7.42
CA ASN A 59 -3.79 -0.48 -7.77
C ASN A 59 -5.27 -0.75 -8.10
N HIS A 60 -5.94 -1.60 -7.30
CA HIS A 60 -7.35 -1.90 -7.47
C HIS A 60 -8.20 -0.61 -7.54
N PRO A 61 -9.01 -0.40 -8.60
CA PRO A 61 -9.63 0.91 -8.89
C PRO A 61 -10.43 1.51 -7.72
N ARG A 62 -11.18 0.67 -7.00
CA ARG A 62 -11.99 1.10 -5.84
C ARG A 62 -11.13 1.57 -4.67
N ILE A 63 -10.02 0.88 -4.40
CA ILE A 63 -9.12 1.24 -3.29
C ILE A 63 -8.34 2.50 -3.64
N SER A 64 -7.81 2.58 -4.86
CA SER A 64 -7.09 3.78 -5.32
C SER A 64 -7.99 5.02 -5.35
N ALA A 65 -9.28 4.89 -5.70
CA ALA A 65 -10.23 5.98 -5.63
C ALA A 65 -10.49 6.44 -4.18
N LEU A 66 -10.63 5.49 -3.25
CA LEU A 66 -10.83 5.81 -1.83
C LEU A 66 -9.60 6.50 -1.22
N LEU A 67 -8.38 6.04 -1.52
CA LEU A 67 -7.15 6.66 -1.04
C LEU A 67 -7.00 8.09 -1.57
N ARG A 68 -7.34 8.34 -2.83
CA ARG A 68 -7.37 9.72 -3.38
C ARG A 68 -8.36 10.60 -2.64
N LYS A 69 -9.55 10.07 -2.32
CA LYS A 69 -10.56 10.80 -1.54
C LYS A 69 -10.09 11.07 -0.11
N LEU A 70 -9.42 10.11 0.51
CA LEU A 70 -8.88 10.24 1.87
C LEU A 70 -7.84 11.37 1.96
N ASN A 71 -7.00 11.50 0.93
CA ASN A 71 -5.93 12.51 0.88
C ASN A 71 -6.38 13.83 0.24
N ALA A 72 -7.62 13.94 -0.23
CA ALA A 72 -8.12 15.18 -0.80
C ALA A 72 -8.39 16.21 0.30
N VAL A 73 -8.17 17.48 -0.03
CA VAL A 73 -8.53 18.62 0.79
C VAL A 73 -9.58 19.46 0.06
N ASP A 74 -10.44 20.14 0.80
CA ASP A 74 -11.34 21.13 0.25
C ASP A 74 -10.60 22.42 -0.14
N LYS A 75 -11.35 23.41 -0.64
CA LYS A 75 -10.80 24.69 -1.12
C LYS A 75 -10.05 25.49 -0.05
N ASP A 76 -10.35 25.24 1.23
CA ASP A 76 -9.77 25.94 2.37
C ASP A 76 -8.63 25.12 3.01
N GLY A 77 -8.28 23.98 2.40
CA GLY A 77 -7.19 23.12 2.85
C GLY A 77 -7.59 22.09 3.91
N TRP A 78 -8.88 21.94 4.22
CA TRP A 78 -9.36 20.93 5.17
C TRP A 78 -9.57 19.57 4.49
N GLY A 79 -8.98 18.53 5.06
CA GLY A 79 -9.13 17.15 4.60
C GLY A 79 -9.62 16.21 5.70
N ILE A 80 -9.77 14.93 5.37
CA ILE A 80 -10.03 13.91 6.38
C ILE A 80 -8.79 13.77 7.27
N VAL A 81 -8.99 13.86 8.58
CA VAL A 81 -7.92 13.63 9.55
C VAL A 81 -7.41 12.18 9.45
N GLY A 82 -6.10 12.02 9.18
CA GLY A 82 -5.50 10.71 8.96
C GLY A 82 -4.93 10.06 10.22
N ILE A 83 -4.04 10.76 10.93
CA ILE A 83 -3.31 10.22 12.09
C ILE A 83 -3.56 11.11 13.30
N VAL A 84 -4.23 10.55 14.32
CA VAL A 84 -4.38 11.14 15.65
C VAL A 84 -4.20 10.06 16.71
N PRO A 85 -3.69 10.38 17.91
CA PRO A 85 -3.60 9.41 18.99
C PRO A 85 -5.00 8.94 19.41
N ASN A 86 -5.11 7.68 19.85
CA ASN A 86 -6.40 7.04 20.17
C ASN A 86 -7.16 7.69 21.35
N VAL A 87 -6.55 8.65 22.05
CA VAL A 87 -7.25 9.52 23.01
C VAL A 87 -8.28 10.43 22.31
N HIS A 88 -8.11 10.69 21.00
CA HIS A 88 -9.04 11.46 20.17
C HIS A 88 -9.79 10.51 19.23
N PRO A 89 -11.10 10.28 19.43
CA PRO A 89 -11.87 9.39 18.57
C PRO A 89 -12.04 9.98 17.16
N THR A 90 -12.07 9.11 16.15
CA THR A 90 -12.36 9.50 14.75
C THR A 90 -13.58 8.74 14.21
N PRO A 91 -14.41 9.37 13.38
CA PRO A 91 -15.56 8.70 12.77
C PRO A 91 -15.18 7.43 12.00
N GLN A 92 -14.04 7.46 11.30
CA GLN A 92 -13.55 6.35 10.47
C GLN A 92 -13.21 5.12 11.32
N LEU A 93 -12.55 5.32 12.47
CA LEU A 93 -12.26 4.22 13.39
C LEU A 93 -13.56 3.63 13.97
N GLY A 94 -14.51 4.49 14.37
CA GLY A 94 -15.83 4.03 14.84
C GLY A 94 -16.56 3.18 13.81
N THR A 95 -16.70 3.66 12.57
CA THR A 95 -17.33 2.90 11.47
C THR A 95 -16.60 1.58 11.18
N MET A 96 -15.27 1.58 11.20
CA MET A 96 -14.49 0.37 10.95
C MET A 96 -14.67 -0.67 12.06
N LEU A 97 -14.66 -0.26 13.33
CA LEU A 97 -14.87 -1.16 14.47
C LEU A 97 -16.27 -1.77 14.45
N GLU A 98 -17.31 -0.97 14.20
CA GLU A 98 -18.67 -1.47 14.04
C GLU A 98 -18.77 -2.50 12.92
N TYR A 99 -18.20 -2.21 11.75
CA TYR A 99 -18.19 -3.14 10.62
C TYR A 99 -17.45 -4.44 10.94
N ALA A 100 -16.28 -4.34 11.59
CA ALA A 100 -15.48 -5.48 11.98
C ALA A 100 -16.25 -6.40 12.95
N CYS A 101 -16.85 -5.82 14.00
CA CYS A 101 -17.60 -6.55 15.01
C CYS A 101 -18.89 -7.15 14.45
N THR A 102 -19.65 -6.41 13.63
CA THR A 102 -21.04 -6.79 13.28
C THR A 102 -21.20 -7.45 11.91
N LYS A 103 -20.38 -7.08 10.91
CA LYS A 103 -20.56 -7.51 9.51
C LYS A 103 -19.47 -8.45 9.04
N ALA A 104 -18.23 -8.26 9.49
CA ALA A 104 -17.09 -9.02 8.99
C ALA A 104 -16.80 -10.28 9.81
N PHE A 105 -16.76 -10.17 11.14
CA PHE A 105 -16.17 -11.22 11.98
C PHE A 105 -17.04 -11.71 13.15
N GLY A 106 -18.03 -10.95 13.61
CA GLY A 106 -18.97 -11.41 14.64
C GLY A 106 -18.42 -11.41 16.07
N TYR A 107 -17.50 -10.50 16.41
CA TYR A 107 -16.93 -10.35 17.76
C TYR A 107 -17.55 -9.17 18.51
N ASP A 108 -17.45 -9.18 19.84
CA ASP A 108 -17.95 -8.08 20.69
C ASP A 108 -17.12 -6.80 20.56
N LYS A 109 -15.80 -6.93 20.40
CA LYS A 109 -14.84 -5.82 20.33
C LYS A 109 -13.70 -6.15 19.37
N ALA A 110 -13.08 -5.10 18.83
CA ALA A 110 -11.91 -5.20 17.98
C ALA A 110 -10.81 -4.23 18.43
N LEU A 111 -9.56 -4.63 18.23
CA LEU A 111 -8.36 -3.79 18.40
C LEU A 111 -7.64 -3.72 17.06
N THR A 112 -7.30 -2.51 16.63
CA THR A 112 -6.61 -2.28 15.35
C THR A 112 -5.14 -1.98 15.60
N THR A 113 -4.26 -2.67 14.89
CA THR A 113 -2.80 -2.51 15.01
C THR A 113 -2.17 -2.37 13.63
N ASN A 114 -0.90 -1.98 13.61
CA ASN A 114 -0.02 -2.13 12.45
C ASN A 114 0.94 -3.30 12.71
N GLY A 115 1.53 -3.88 11.66
CA GLY A 115 2.50 -4.98 11.73
C GLY A 115 3.75 -4.69 10.92
#